data_AF-A0A497REG7-F1
#
_entry.id   AF-A0A497REG7-F1
#
_cell.length_a   1.000
_cell.length_b   1.000
_cell.length_c   1.000
_cell.angle_alpha   90.00
_cell.angle_beta   90.00
_cell.angle_gamma   90.00
#
_symmetry.space_group_name_H-M   'P 1'
#
loop_
_entity.id
_entity.type
_entity.pdbx_description
1 polymer ?
#
loop_
_entity_poly.entity_id
_entity_poly.type
_entity_poly.pdbx_seq_one_letter_code
_entity_poly.pdbx_strand_id
1 'polypeptide(L)'
;MLSRRKKPKQMKCPACGCKMKRKGSFNRKYWKCPNCKTKVLKDGTVIEPPIEDKDMRDFAVKLSRKMEAKRKLIKRLKKKKYIPKVFEWDGEVINLDEYDNEGRPIKKERKKKIKIKEGESEDVS
;
A
#
# COMPACT_ATOMS: atom_id res chain seq x y z
N MET A 1 20.10 -31.03 31.97
CA MET A 1 18.75 -30.44 32.12
C MET A 1 18.64 -29.21 31.23
N LEU A 2 17.84 -29.25 30.16
CA LEU A 2 17.63 -28.09 29.29
C LEU A 2 16.81 -27.03 30.05
N SER A 3 17.46 -25.92 30.44
CA SER A 3 16.81 -24.80 31.12
C SER A 3 15.64 -24.29 30.27
N ARG A 4 14.41 -24.40 30.78
CA ARG A 4 13.21 -23.84 30.12
C ARG A 4 13.42 -22.33 29.97
N ARG A 5 13.56 -21.86 28.73
CA ARG A 5 13.63 -20.41 28.43
C ARG A 5 12.40 -19.74 29.04
N LYS A 6 12.62 -18.75 29.93
CA LYS A 6 11.54 -17.95 30.51
C LYS A 6 10.69 -17.38 29.36
N LYS A 7 9.38 -17.58 29.41
CA LYS A 7 8.46 -17.03 28.41
C LYS A 7 8.62 -15.50 28.43
N PRO A 8 8.81 -14.83 27.28
CA PRO A 8 8.94 -13.38 27.25
C PRO A 8 7.70 -12.72 27.85
N LYS A 9 7.89 -11.65 28.63
CA LYS A 9 6.79 -10.85 29.19
C LYS A 9 5.84 -10.44 28.06
N GLN A 10 4.56 -10.77 28.20
CA GLN A 10 3.53 -10.42 27.23
C GLN A 10 3.12 -8.96 27.44
N MET A 11 3.23 -8.14 26.39
CA MET A 11 2.78 -6.75 26.42
C MET A 11 1.26 -6.68 26.21
N LYS A 12 0.57 -5.88 27.03
CA LYS A 12 -0.85 -5.54 26.85
C LYS A 12 -0.94 -4.25 26.04
N CYS A 13 -1.95 -4.15 25.19
CA CYS A 13 -2.17 -2.95 24.41
C CYS A 13 -2.69 -1.81 25.30
N PRO A 14 -2.17 -0.58 25.16
CA PRO A 14 -2.65 0.57 25.93
C PRO A 14 -4.11 0.94 25.63
N ALA A 15 -4.56 0.77 24.37
CA ALA A 15 -5.93 1.09 23.97
C ALA A 15 -6.96 -0.01 24.29
N CYS A 16 -6.67 -1.26 23.88
CA CYS A 16 -7.65 -2.37 23.89
C CYS A 16 -7.52 -3.27 25.14
N GLY A 17 -6.46 -3.14 25.95
CA GLY A 17 -6.13 -4.08 27.04
C GLY A 17 -5.77 -5.51 26.62
N CYS A 18 -6.03 -5.89 25.36
CA CYS A 18 -5.76 -7.23 24.84
C CYS A 18 -4.26 -7.55 24.77
N LYS A 19 -3.95 -8.86 24.83
CA LYS A 19 -2.60 -9.39 24.64
C LYS A 19 -2.12 -9.09 23.22
N MET A 20 -0.99 -8.39 23.10
CA MET A 20 -0.41 -8.04 21.80
C MET A 20 0.44 -9.19 21.26
N LYS A 21 0.54 -9.27 19.93
CA LYS A 21 1.43 -10.22 19.25
C LYS A 21 2.71 -9.51 18.81
N ARG A 22 3.87 -10.11 19.10
CA ARG A 22 5.16 -9.60 18.62
C ARG A 22 5.28 -9.82 17.10
N LYS A 23 5.64 -8.78 16.37
CA LYS A 23 5.74 -8.72 14.91
C LYS A 23 6.98 -7.91 14.50
N GLY A 24 7.32 -7.97 13.21
CA GLY A 24 8.46 -7.25 12.62
C GLY A 24 9.71 -8.13 12.43
N SER A 25 10.68 -7.59 11.68
CA SER A 25 11.96 -8.25 11.38
C SER A 25 12.96 -8.07 12.52
N PHE A 26 14.12 -8.73 12.43
CA PHE A 26 15.16 -8.72 13.46
C PHE A 26 15.49 -7.31 13.98
N ASN A 27 15.50 -6.30 13.09
CA ASN A 27 15.85 -4.90 13.39
C ASN A 27 14.67 -3.99 13.75
N ARG A 28 13.41 -4.40 13.55
CA ARG A 28 12.22 -3.59 13.85
C ARG A 28 11.16 -4.41 14.55
N LYS A 29 11.47 -4.87 15.76
CA LYS A 29 10.53 -5.66 16.58
C LYS A 29 9.50 -4.72 17.23
N TYR A 30 8.24 -4.88 16.87
CA TYR A 30 7.11 -4.17 17.48
C TYR A 30 6.04 -5.16 17.94
N TRP A 31 5.10 -4.68 18.75
CA TRP A 31 3.93 -5.42 19.20
C TRP A 31 2.70 -4.88 18.47
N LYS A 32 1.79 -5.76 18.04
CA LYS A 32 0.55 -5.38 17.34
C LYS A 32 -0.67 -5.91 18.11
N CYS A 33 -1.63 -5.04 18.50
CA CYS A 33 -2.91 -5.50 19.07
C CYS A 33 -3.69 -6.21 17.95
N PRO A 34 -4.25 -7.42 18.19
CA PRO A 34 -5.07 -8.09 17.20
C PRO A 34 -6.40 -7.37 16.94
N ASN A 35 -6.92 -6.66 17.95
CA ASN A 35 -8.22 -5.98 17.90
C ASN A 35 -8.08 -4.57 17.29
N CYS A 36 -7.46 -3.64 18.03
CA CYS A 36 -7.30 -2.26 17.59
C CYS A 36 -6.12 -2.05 16.62
N LYS A 37 -5.39 -3.09 16.18
CA LYS A 37 -4.23 -3.04 15.25
C LYS A 37 -3.12 -2.03 15.63
N THR A 38 -3.21 -1.37 16.79
CA THR A 38 -2.21 -0.46 17.36
C THR A 38 -0.85 -1.14 17.39
N LYS A 39 0.16 -0.44 16.88
CA LYS A 39 1.55 -0.89 16.90
C LYS A 39 2.31 -0.16 17.99
N VAL A 40 3.00 -0.91 18.83
CA VAL A 40 3.74 -0.39 19.97
C VAL A 40 5.17 -0.93 19.93
N LEU A 41 6.17 -0.09 20.17
CA LEU A 41 7.57 -0.51 20.29
C LEU A 41 7.82 -1.26 21.61
N LYS A 42 9.01 -1.84 21.75
CA LYS A 42 9.41 -2.48 23.02
C LYS A 42 9.36 -1.50 24.19
N ASP A 43 9.61 -0.22 23.91
CA ASP A 43 9.70 0.87 24.88
C ASP A 43 8.34 1.51 25.20
N GLY A 44 7.23 0.99 24.63
CA GLY A 44 5.88 1.49 24.89
C GLY A 44 5.43 2.61 23.95
N THR A 45 6.31 3.12 23.08
CA THR A 45 5.97 4.14 22.08
C THR A 45 4.96 3.62 21.07
N VAL A 46 3.85 4.35 20.87
CA VAL A 46 2.82 4.03 19.89
C VAL A 46 3.27 4.52 18.51
N ILE A 47 3.39 3.61 17.54
CA ILE A 47 3.78 3.90 16.15
C ILE A 47 2.54 4.22 15.31
N GLU A 48 1.45 3.50 15.54
CA GLU A 48 0.18 3.68 14.84
C GLU A 48 -0.94 3.77 15.87
N PRO A 49 -1.72 4.86 15.89
CA PRO A 49 -2.82 5.03 16.82
C PRO A 49 -3.90 3.95 16.61
N PRO A 50 -4.72 3.67 17.64
CA PRO A 50 -5.92 2.86 17.47
C PRO A 50 -6.83 3.56 16.46
N ILE A 51 -7.18 2.87 15.37
CA ILE A 51 -8.25 3.37 14.50
C ILE A 51 -9.56 3.03 15.20
N GLU A 52 -10.34 4.04 15.52
CA GLU A 52 -11.53 3.97 16.37
C GLU A 52 -12.64 3.13 15.70
N ASP A 53 -12.80 3.27 14.38
CA ASP A 53 -13.78 2.51 13.61
C ASP A 53 -13.16 1.32 12.86
N LYS A 54 -13.58 0.12 13.27
CA LYS A 54 -13.18 -1.13 12.61
C LYS A 54 -13.61 -1.17 11.15
N ASP A 55 -14.79 -0.64 10.83
CA ASP A 55 -15.35 -0.66 9.48
C ASP A 55 -14.65 0.31 8.55
N MET A 56 -14.39 1.55 8.99
CA MET A 56 -13.60 2.52 8.22
C MET A 56 -12.19 2.01 7.94
N ARG A 57 -11.59 1.32 8.91
CA ARG A 57 -10.29 0.69 8.75
C ARG A 57 -10.30 -0.42 7.71
N ASP A 58 -11.24 -1.35 7.81
CA ASP A 58 -11.28 -2.48 6.90
C ASP A 58 -11.66 -2.01 5.48
N PHE A 59 -12.47 -0.96 5.35
CA PHE A 59 -12.71 -0.25 4.10
C PHE A 59 -11.42 0.38 3.53
N ALA A 60 -10.67 1.15 4.32
CA ALA A 60 -9.41 1.77 3.88
C ALA A 60 -8.35 0.73 3.46
N VAL A 61 -8.26 -0.39 4.16
CA VAL A 61 -7.37 -1.50 3.80
C VAL A 61 -7.84 -2.18 2.50
N LYS A 62 -9.14 -2.37 2.32
CA LYS A 62 -9.70 -2.95 1.09
C LYS A 62 -9.44 -2.01 -0.10
N LEU A 63 -9.65 -0.71 0.08
CA LEU A 63 -9.41 0.31 -0.93
C LEU A 63 -7.93 0.39 -1.31
N SER A 64 -7.01 0.42 -0.34
CA SER A 64 -5.57 0.45 -0.62
C SER A 64 -5.09 -0.79 -1.37
N ARG A 65 -5.59 -1.98 -1.01
CA ARG A 65 -5.31 -3.23 -1.75
C ARG A 65 -5.85 -3.20 -3.17
N LYS A 66 -7.09 -2.71 -3.34
CA LYS A 66 -7.71 -2.53 -4.67
C LYS A 66 -6.85 -1.60 -5.54
N MET A 67 -6.44 -0.45 -5.00
CA MET A 67 -5.56 0.48 -5.70
C MET A 67 -4.19 -0.10 -6.05
N GLU A 68 -3.60 -0.90 -5.16
CA GLU A 68 -2.33 -1.58 -5.44
C GLU A 68 -2.48 -2.64 -6.54
N ALA A 69 -3.57 -3.39 -6.54
CA ALA A 69 -3.89 -4.36 -7.59
C ALA A 69 -4.08 -3.66 -8.96
N LYS A 70 -4.81 -2.54 -8.99
CA LYS A 70 -4.99 -1.69 -10.19
C LYS A 70 -3.64 -1.26 -10.77
N ARG A 71 -2.74 -0.74 -9.93
CA ARG A 71 -1.38 -0.31 -10.35
C ARG A 71 -0.58 -1.46 -10.95
N LYS A 72 -0.58 -2.63 -10.31
CA LYS A 72 0.14 -3.82 -10.80
C LYS A 72 -0.41 -4.29 -12.15
N LEU A 73 -1.72 -4.26 -12.31
CA LEU A 73 -2.38 -4.61 -13.57
C LEU A 73 -1.94 -3.66 -14.69
N ILE A 74 -2.07 -2.35 -14.48
CA ILE A 74 -1.66 -1.33 -15.47
C ILE A 74 -0.18 -1.47 -15.83
N LYS A 75 0.69 -1.64 -14.83
CA LYS A 75 2.12 -1.88 -15.06
C LYS A 75 2.38 -3.14 -15.90
N ARG A 76 1.62 -4.21 -15.68
CA ARG A 76 1.72 -5.44 -16.46
C ARG A 76 1.23 -5.25 -17.89
N LEU A 77 0.16 -4.46 -18.08
CA LEU A 77 -0.39 -4.17 -19.39
C LEU A 77 0.54 -3.27 -20.21
N LYS A 78 1.08 -2.19 -19.62
CA LYS A 78 2.05 -1.31 -20.32
C LYS A 78 3.33 -2.00 -20.79
N LYS A 79 3.72 -3.13 -20.19
CA LYS A 79 4.88 -3.92 -20.63
C LYS A 79 4.62 -4.78 -21.87
N LYS A 80 3.36 -5.04 -22.20
CA LYS A 80 2.97 -5.93 -23.29
C LYS A 80 2.65 -5.07 -24.51
N LYS A 81 3.18 -5.46 -25.67
CA LYS A 81 3.17 -4.67 -26.91
C LYS A 81 1.78 -4.57 -27.60
N TYR A 82 0.88 -5.53 -27.34
CA TYR A 82 -0.38 -5.69 -28.09
C TYR A 82 -1.61 -5.74 -27.17
N ILE A 83 -1.83 -4.71 -26.34
CA ILE A 83 -3.03 -4.63 -25.49
C ILE A 83 -3.88 -3.44 -25.90
N PRO A 84 -5.22 -3.58 -25.86
CA PRO A 84 -6.11 -2.46 -26.03
C PRO A 84 -5.79 -1.33 -25.03
N LYS A 85 -5.67 -0.11 -25.56
CA LYS A 85 -5.37 1.09 -24.75
C LYS A 85 -6.43 1.36 -23.68
N VAL A 86 -7.66 0.87 -23.89
CA VAL A 86 -8.79 1.02 -22.97
C VAL A 86 -9.29 -0.36 -22.57
N PHE A 87 -9.53 -0.58 -21.28
CA PHE A 87 -10.08 -1.83 -20.75
C PHE A 87 -10.96 -1.58 -19.53
N GLU A 88 -11.87 -2.50 -19.23
CA GLU A 88 -12.73 -2.44 -18.05
C GLU A 88 -12.09 -3.19 -16.87
N TRP A 89 -12.15 -2.59 -15.68
CA TRP A 89 -11.70 -3.21 -14.45
C TRP A 89 -12.56 -2.80 -13.27
N ASP A 90 -13.21 -3.78 -12.65
CA ASP A 90 -14.08 -3.59 -11.47
C ASP A 90 -15.17 -2.52 -11.70
N GLY A 91 -15.76 -2.53 -12.91
CA GLY A 91 -16.80 -1.59 -13.35
C GLY A 91 -16.29 -0.21 -13.80
N GLU A 92 -14.99 0.04 -13.76
CA GLU A 92 -14.37 1.28 -14.23
C GLU A 92 -13.70 1.09 -15.58
N VAL A 93 -13.97 1.99 -16.53
CA VAL A 93 -13.24 2.05 -17.80
C VAL A 93 -11.90 2.77 -17.57
N ILE A 94 -10.80 2.06 -17.82
CA ILE A 94 -9.43 2.54 -17.61
C ILE A 94 -8.77 2.75 -18.98
N ASN A 95 -8.26 3.96 -19.21
CA ASN A 95 -7.39 4.26 -20.35
C ASN A 95 -5.90 4.23 -19.91
N LEU A 96 -5.10 3.34 -20.49
CA LEU A 96 -3.68 3.13 -20.20
C LEU A 96 -2.82 4.37 -20.48
N ASP A 97 -3.21 5.24 -21.42
CA ASP A 97 -2.47 6.45 -21.76
C ASP A 97 -2.51 7.49 -20.62
N GLU A 98 -3.45 7.36 -19.69
CA GLU A 98 -3.57 8.24 -18.53
C GLU A 98 -2.67 7.86 -17.35
N TYR A 99 -1.93 6.77 -17.47
CA TYR A 99 -1.11 6.24 -16.38
C TYR A 99 0.37 6.13 -16.78
N ASP A 100 1.29 6.32 -15.85
CA ASP A 100 2.72 6.11 -16.04
C ASP A 100 3.05 4.61 -16.17
N ASN A 101 4.28 4.26 -16.55
CA ASN A 101 4.79 2.87 -16.59
C ASN A 101 4.77 2.18 -15.20
N GLU A 102 4.63 2.95 -14.12
CA GLU A 102 4.43 2.42 -12.76
C GLU A 102 2.95 2.17 -12.40
N GLY A 103 2.01 2.50 -13.30
CA GLY A 103 0.58 2.40 -13.07
C GLY A 103 0.00 3.54 -12.21
N ARG A 104 0.72 4.66 -12.05
CA ARG A 104 0.23 5.86 -11.35
C ARG A 104 -0.46 6.80 -12.35
N PRO A 105 -1.55 7.48 -11.98
CA PRO A 105 -2.20 8.43 -12.88
C PRO A 105 -1.29 9.63 -13.18
N ILE A 106 -1.22 10.01 -14.45
CA ILE A 106 -0.48 11.18 -14.94
C ILE A 106 -1.33 12.41 -14.63
N LYS A 107 -0.89 13.23 -13.67
CA LYS A 107 -1.54 14.52 -13.36
C LYS A 107 -1.56 15.42 -14.61
N LYS A 108 -2.62 16.20 -14.81
CA LYS A 108 -2.86 17.04 -16.02
C LYS A 108 -1.67 17.95 -16.38
N GLU A 109 -0.89 18.40 -15.41
CA GLU A 109 0.31 19.22 -15.64
C GLU A 109 1.46 18.44 -16.31
N ARG A 110 1.57 17.13 -16.06
CA ARG A 110 2.53 16.25 -16.75
C ARG A 110 2.07 15.91 -18.17
N LYS A 111 0.75 15.78 -18.42
CA LYS A 111 0.21 15.56 -19.77
C LYS A 111 0.59 16.70 -20.73
N LYS A 112 0.60 17.95 -20.27
CA LYS A 112 1.08 19.10 -21.07
C LYS A 112 2.57 18.99 -21.42
N LYS A 113 3.42 18.60 -20.47
CA LYS A 113 4.87 18.45 -20.70
C LYS A 113 5.24 17.29 -21.63
N ILE A 114 4.49 16.19 -21.61
CA ILE A 114 4.70 15.05 -22.53
C ILE A 114 4.34 15.43 -23.96
N LYS A 115 3.19 16.10 -24.17
CA LYS A 115 2.79 16.57 -25.51
C LYS A 115 3.81 17.53 -26.15
N ILE A 116 4.45 18.38 -25.35
CA ILE A 116 5.50 19.29 -25.85
C ILE A 116 6.73 18.47 -26.32
N LYS A 117 7.14 17.45 -25.55
CA LYS A 117 8.28 16.59 -25.92
C LYS A 117 8.02 15.69 -27.13
N GLU A 118 6.79 15.23 -27.35
CA GLU A 118 6.45 14.43 -28.52
C GLU A 118 6.32 15.30 -29.80
N GLY A 119 5.96 16.58 -29.66
CA GLY A 119 5.94 17.54 -30.78
C GLY A 119 7.32 18.05 -31.22
N GLU A 120 8.33 18.08 -30.35
CA GLU A 120 9.70 18.48 -30.72
C GLU A 120 10.49 17.40 -31.48
N SER A 121 9.95 16.17 -31.61
CA SER A 121 10.60 15.07 -32.34
C SER A 121 10.16 14.92 -33.79
N GLU A 122 9.20 15.71 -34.29
CA GLU A 122 8.67 15.61 -35.66
C GLU A 122 9.20 16.68 -36.64
N ASP A 123 10.01 17.64 -36.19
CA ASP A 123 10.58 18.71 -37.03
C ASP A 123 12.12 18.70 -37.04
N VAL A 124 12.75 17.56 -37.34
CA VAL A 124 14.13 17.53 -37.87
C VAL A 124 14.25 16.38 -38.89
N SER A 125 13.87 16.64 -40.13
CA SER A 125 14.34 15.92 -41.33
C SER A 125 14.25 16.83 -42.54
#